data_AF-A0AAJ1NU35-F1
#
_entry.id   AF-A0AAJ1NU35-F1
#
_cell.length_a   1.000
_cell.length_b   1.000
_cell.length_c   1.000
_cell.angle_alpha   90.00
_cell.angle_beta   90.00
_cell.angle_gamma   90.00
#
_symmetry.space_group_name_H-M   'P 1'
#
loop_
_entity.id
_entity.type
_entity.pdbx_description
1 polymer ?
#
loop_
_entity_poly.entity_id
_entity_poly.type
_entity_poly.pdbx_seq_one_letter_code
_entity_poly.pdbx_strand_id
1 'polypeptide(L)'
;MEMVNLKTGTDSYQDESGETKTRDEYPWGLCITLNNDTLNKLKAQPQNVGTEVMITAKAVIKGISAREGDDGTFRSADLQITDMAIAPVSGEAPKTAAQTLYGEGGE
;
A
#
# COMPACT_ATOMS: atom_id res chain seq x y z
N MET A 1 1.28 10.12 -12.15
CA MET A 1 -0.15 9.75 -12.03
C MET A 1 -0.65 10.34 -10.72
N GLU A 2 -1.84 10.92 -10.71
CA GLU A 2 -2.46 11.38 -9.47
C GLU A 2 -2.83 10.16 -8.62
N MET A 3 -2.50 10.18 -7.32
CA MET A 3 -2.87 9.12 -6.39
C MET A 3 -4.28 9.39 -5.87
N VAL A 4 -5.17 8.43 -6.02
CA VAL A 4 -6.56 8.51 -5.55
C VAL A 4 -6.71 7.62 -4.33
N ASN A 5 -7.28 8.17 -3.26
CA ASN A 5 -7.61 7.40 -2.07
C ASN A 5 -8.88 6.55 -2.32
N LEU A 6 -8.82 5.26 -1.98
CA LEU A 6 -9.90 4.28 -2.24
C LEU A 6 -10.73 3.95 -0.99
N LYS A 7 -10.69 4.76 0.06
CA LYS A 7 -11.42 4.54 1.30
C LYS A 7 -12.94 4.56 1.05
N THR A 8 -13.62 3.52 1.51
CA THR A 8 -15.09 3.39 1.41
C THR A 8 -15.83 3.87 2.64
N GLY A 9 -15.14 3.92 3.78
CA GLY A 9 -15.75 4.30 5.06
C GLY A 9 -14.71 4.63 6.12
N THR A 10 -15.14 5.36 7.14
CA THR A 10 -14.36 5.61 8.34
C THR A 10 -15.25 5.27 9.52
N ASP A 11 -14.86 4.28 10.31
CA ASP A 11 -15.58 3.90 11.54
C ASP A 11 -14.75 4.30 12.76
N SER A 12 -15.38 4.98 13.71
CA SER A 12 -14.71 5.41 14.94
C SER A 12 -15.26 4.62 16.12
N TYR A 13 -14.40 3.89 16.83
CA TYR A 13 -14.78 3.10 18.00
C TYR A 13 -13.93 3.47 19.20
N GLN A 14 -14.52 3.43 20.40
CA GLN A 14 -13.76 3.55 21.65
C GLN A 14 -13.25 2.16 22.06
N ASP A 15 -11.93 2.07 22.25
CA ASP A 15 -11.27 0.87 22.79
C ASP A 15 -11.54 0.74 24.30
N GLU A 16 -11.19 -0.39 24.91
CA GLU A 16 -11.43 -0.67 26.34
C GLU A 16 -10.72 0.33 27.28
N SER A 17 -9.72 1.06 26.76
CA SER A 17 -9.02 2.14 27.46
C SER A 17 -9.67 3.53 27.30
N GLY A 18 -10.82 3.64 26.63
CA GLY A 18 -11.53 4.89 26.38
C GLY A 18 -10.96 5.75 25.23
N GLU A 19 -9.90 5.27 24.57
CA GLU A 19 -9.28 5.93 23.42
C GLU A 19 -10.13 5.73 22.15
N THR A 20 -10.47 6.82 21.47
CA THR A 20 -11.19 6.77 20.19
C THR A 20 -10.22 6.35 19.10
N LYS A 21 -10.35 5.12 18.60
CA LYS A 21 -9.62 4.61 17.45
C LYS A 21 -10.45 4.79 16.21
N THR A 22 -9.80 5.23 15.14
CA THR A 22 -10.41 5.37 13.83
C THR A 22 -9.96 4.22 12.96
N ARG A 23 -10.89 3.49 12.37
CA ARG A 23 -10.63 2.40 11.43
C ARG A 23 -11.06 2.83 10.04
N ASP A 24 -10.09 2.83 9.14
CA ASP A 24 -10.32 3.09 7.72
C ASP A 24 -10.79 1.81 7.04
N GLU A 25 -11.90 1.90 6.33
CA GLU A 25 -12.45 0.80 5.55
C GLU A 25 -12.08 0.97 4.08
N TYR A 26 -11.54 -0.10 3.50
CA TYR A 26 -11.15 -0.17 2.10
C TYR A 26 -11.92 -1.31 1.42
N PRO A 27 -12.17 -1.21 0.10
CA PRO A 27 -12.78 -2.28 -0.68
C PRO A 27 -12.09 -3.63 -0.48
N TRP A 28 -12.89 -4.69 -0.45
CA TRP A 28 -12.38 -6.05 -0.43
C TRP A 28 -11.47 -6.29 -1.64
N GLY A 29 -10.37 -7.01 -1.44
CA GLY A 29 -9.39 -7.31 -2.50
C GLY A 29 -8.25 -6.31 -2.66
N LEU A 30 -8.24 -5.19 -1.92
CA LEU A 30 -7.08 -4.27 -1.88
C LEU A 30 -5.97 -4.70 -0.89
N CYS A 31 -6.24 -5.71 -0.05
CA CYS A 31 -5.25 -6.30 0.82
C CYS A 31 -4.50 -7.43 0.09
N ILE A 32 -3.19 -7.29 -0.06
CA ILE A 32 -2.31 -8.30 -0.65
C ILE A 32 -1.39 -8.90 0.41
N THR A 33 -1.23 -10.22 0.39
CA THR A 33 -0.30 -10.94 1.26
C THR A 33 0.88 -11.43 0.45
N LEU A 34 2.08 -10.97 0.79
CA LEU A 34 3.33 -11.40 0.15
C LEU A 34 3.98 -12.50 1.00
N ASN A 35 4.33 -13.61 0.37
CA ASN A 35 5.07 -14.68 1.03
C ASN A 35 6.58 -14.36 1.07
N ASN A 36 7.34 -15.21 1.77
CA ASN A 36 8.78 -15.02 1.94
C ASN A 36 9.54 -15.00 0.60
N ASP A 37 9.20 -15.87 -0.35
CA ASP A 37 9.82 -15.92 -1.68
C ASP A 37 9.60 -14.62 -2.48
N THR A 38 8.37 -14.09 -2.47
CA THR A 38 8.04 -12.84 -3.14
C THR A 38 8.76 -11.66 -2.49
N LEU A 39 8.80 -11.59 -1.15
CA LEU A 39 9.54 -10.54 -0.44
C LEU A 39 11.03 -10.56 -0.77
N ASN A 40 11.63 -11.76 -0.82
CA ASN A 40 13.05 -11.94 -1.20
C ASN A 40 13.31 -11.49 -2.64
N LYS A 41 12.43 -11.85 -3.59
CA LYS A 41 12.52 -11.42 -4.99
C LYS A 41 12.44 -9.89 -5.13
N LEU A 42 11.57 -9.27 -4.34
CA LEU A 42 11.42 -7.82 -4.31
C LEU A 42 12.59 -7.11 -3.59
N LYS A 43 13.48 -7.86 -2.94
CA LYS A 43 14.54 -7.35 -2.05
C LYS A 43 13.99 -6.36 -1.01
N ALA A 44 12.71 -6.50 -0.68
CA ALA A 44 12.03 -5.66 0.28
C ALA A 44 12.26 -6.26 1.66
N GLN A 45 12.91 -5.51 2.55
CA GLN A 45 12.97 -5.93 3.94
C GLN A 45 11.58 -5.77 4.57
N PRO A 46 11.11 -6.75 5.36
CA PRO A 46 9.86 -6.63 6.09
C PRO A 46 9.92 -5.38 6.98
N GLN A 47 9.07 -4.41 6.68
CA GLN A 47 8.93 -3.19 7.47
C GLN A 47 8.13 -3.49 8.74
N ASN A 48 8.27 -2.64 9.77
CA ASN A 48 7.48 -2.77 10.99
C ASN A 48 5.98 -2.64 10.69
N VAL A 49 5.16 -3.34 11.46
CA VAL A 49 3.69 -3.23 11.37
C VAL A 49 3.29 -1.76 11.57
N GLY A 50 2.43 -1.25 10.68
CA GLY A 50 2.00 0.16 10.67
C GLY A 50 2.89 1.10 9.87
N THR A 51 3.97 0.62 9.24
CA THR A 51 4.79 1.44 8.34
C THR A 51 4.12 1.62 6.98
N GLU A 52 4.05 2.85 6.50
CA GLU A 52 3.55 3.15 5.17
C GLU A 52 4.61 2.82 4.09
N VAL A 53 4.18 2.10 3.05
CA VAL A 53 5.02 1.76 1.90
C VAL A 53 4.37 2.20 0.60
N MET A 54 5.19 2.67 -0.34
CA MET A 54 4.78 2.96 -1.70
C MET A 54 4.99 1.71 -2.56
N ILE A 55 3.91 1.21 -3.15
CA ILE A 55 3.95 0.08 -4.08
C ILE A 55 3.83 0.62 -5.50
N THR A 56 4.81 0.29 -6.34
CA THR A 56 4.75 0.55 -7.79
C THR A 56 4.68 -0.79 -8.50
N ALA A 57 3.66 -1.00 -9.32
CA ALA A 57 3.43 -2.27 -9.99
C ALA A 57 3.03 -2.11 -11.46
N LYS A 58 3.42 -3.09 -12.28
CA LYS A 58 2.86 -3.34 -13.61
C LYS A 58 1.88 -4.49 -13.50
N ALA A 59 0.73 -4.33 -14.13
CA ALA A 59 -0.29 -5.36 -14.16
C ALA A 59 -0.85 -5.55 -15.57
N VAL A 60 -1.31 -6.77 -15.84
CA VAL A 60 -2.01 -7.16 -17.06
C VAL A 60 -3.46 -7.40 -16.72
N ILE A 61 -4.39 -6.86 -17.52
CA ILE A 61 -5.82 -7.15 -17.39
C ILE A 61 -6.07 -8.59 -17.84
N LYS A 62 -6.61 -9.41 -16.94
CA LYS A 62 -6.96 -10.81 -17.20
C LYS A 62 -8.41 -11.00 -17.63
N GLY A 63 -9.28 -10.08 -17.22
CA GLY A 63 -10.70 -10.14 -17.49
C GLY A 63 -11.35 -8.79 -17.28
N ILE A 64 -12.41 -8.54 -18.03
CA ILE A 64 -13.32 -7.41 -17.83
C ILE A 64 -14.72 -7.99 -17.82
N SER A 65 -15.49 -7.64 -16.81
CA SER A 65 -16.90 -7.99 -16.71
C SER A 65 -17.71 -6.71 -16.65
N ALA A 66 -18.77 -6.66 -17.44
CA ALA A 66 -19.78 -5.62 -17.37
C ALA A 66 -21.15 -6.30 -17.36
N ARG A 67 -21.95 -6.01 -16.35
CA ARG A 67 -23.32 -6.51 -16.25
C ARG A 67 -24.26 -5.34 -16.01
N GLU A 68 -25.27 -5.22 -16.87
CA GLU A 68 -26.38 -4.32 -16.66
C GLU A 68 -27.34 -4.98 -15.66
N GLY A 69 -27.66 -4.25 -14.59
CA GLY A 69 -28.71 -4.60 -13.63
C GLY A 69 -29.68 -3.44 -13.49
N ASP A 70 -30.79 -3.68 -12.77
CA ASP A 70 -31.84 -2.68 -12.54
C ASP A 70 -31.32 -1.39 -11.87
N ASP A 71 -30.24 -1.47 -11.08
CA ASP A 71 -29.60 -0.34 -10.37
C ASP A 71 -28.43 0.29 -11.16
N GLY A 72 -28.16 -0.18 -12.38
CA GLY A 72 -27.12 0.35 -13.26
C GLY A 72 -26.11 -0.67 -13.77
N THR A 73 -25.06 -0.18 -14.42
CA THR A 73 -24.00 -1.02 -14.98
C THR A 73 -22.92 -1.32 -13.95
N PHE A 74 -22.81 -2.58 -13.52
CA PHE A 74 -21.70 -3.07 -12.72
C PHE A 74 -20.53 -3.40 -13.63
N ARG A 75 -19.36 -2.81 -13.37
CA ARG A 75 -18.12 -3.09 -14.10
C ARG A 75 -17.05 -3.57 -13.13
N SER A 76 -16.33 -4.62 -13.50
CA SER A 76 -15.16 -5.10 -12.78
C SER A 76 -14.05 -5.45 -13.76
N ALA A 77 -12.80 -5.35 -13.29
CA ALA A 77 -11.63 -5.77 -14.04
C ALA A 77 -10.72 -6.61 -13.13
N ASP A 78 -10.27 -7.74 -13.65
CA ASP A 78 -9.33 -8.62 -12.97
C ASP A 78 -7.91 -8.26 -13.39
N LEU A 79 -7.06 -7.93 -12.42
CA LEU A 79 -5.68 -7.48 -12.65
C LEU A 79 -4.68 -8.51 -12.14
N GLN A 80 -3.75 -8.93 -12.99
CA GLN A 80 -2.60 -9.74 -12.60
C GLN A 80 -1.37 -8.87 -12.52
N ILE A 81 -0.83 -8.68 -11.32
CA ILE A 81 0.46 -8.01 -11.13
C ILE A 81 1.56 -8.91 -11.71
N THR A 82 2.41 -8.35 -12.58
CA THR A 82 3.54 -9.04 -13.23
C THR A 82 4.88 -8.58 -12.67
N ASP A 83 5.00 -7.29 -12.39
CA ASP A 83 6.20 -6.67 -11.85
C ASP A 83 5.80 -5.75 -10.70
N MET A 84 6.57 -5.76 -9.62
CA MET A 84 6.30 -4.96 -8.44
C MET A 84 7.62 -4.42 -7.86
N ALA A 85 7.55 -3.24 -7.26
CA ALA A 85 8.57 -2.65 -6.43
C ALA A 85 7.90 -2.05 -5.19
N ILE A 86 8.57 -2.17 -4.04
CA ILE A 86 8.11 -1.62 -2.76
C ILE A 86 9.21 -0.70 -2.24
N ALA A 87 8.84 0.53 -1.90
CA ALA A 87 9.73 1.53 -1.33
C ALA A 87 9.10 2.14 -0.06
N PRO A 88 9.88 2.57 0.93
CA PRO A 88 9.35 3.35 2.05
C PRO A 88 8.74 4.66 1.54
N VAL A 89 7.63 5.11 2.15
CA VAL A 89 7.00 6.42 1.79
C VAL A 89 7.82 7.58 2.34
N SER A 90 8.50 7.38 3.47
CA SER A 90 9.50 8.31 3.99
C SER A 90 10.71 8.28 3.07
N GLY A 91 10.84 9.30 2.22
CA GLY A 91 11.97 9.50 1.32
C GLY A 91 13.30 9.81 2.02
N GLU A 92 13.60 9.16 3.14
CA GLU A 92 14.96 9.20 3.68
C GLU A 92 15.81 8.30 2.78
N ALA A 93 16.47 8.93 1.80
CA ALA A 93 17.55 8.31 1.05
C ALA A 93 18.47 7.61 2.06
N PRO A 94 18.93 6.37 1.78
CA PRO A 94 19.85 5.70 2.69
C PRO A 94 21.03 6.63 2.95
N LYS A 95 21.15 7.11 4.21
CA LYS A 95 22.23 8.01 4.62
C LYS A 95 23.52 7.35 4.20
N THR A 96 24.29 8.05 3.36
CA THR A 96 25.58 7.53 2.91
C THR A 96 26.44 7.25 4.13
N ALA A 97 27.34 6.26 4.08
CA ALA A 97 28.22 5.94 5.21
C ALA A 97 28.97 7.18 5.75
N ALA A 98 29.23 8.16 4.88
CA ALA A 98 29.80 9.46 5.23
C ALA A 98 28.87 10.31 6.13
N GLN A 99 27.56 10.35 5.88
CA GLN A 99 26.60 11.10 6.70
C GLN A 99 26.44 10.51 8.11
N THR A 100 26.56 9.18 8.25
CA THR A 100 26.52 8.51 9.57
C THR A 100 27.80 8.71 10.37
N LEU A 101 28.96 8.81 9.70
CA LEU A 101 30.27 8.93 10.35
C LEU A 101 30.64 10.38 10.71
N TYR A 102 30.20 11.36 9.93
CA TYR A 102 30.63 12.75 10.11
C TYR A 102 29.57 13.70 10.69
N GLY A 103 28.31 13.25 10.82
CA GLY A 103 27.20 14.12 11.18
C GLY A 103 26.94 15.18 10.09
N GLU A 104 25.74 15.76 10.06
CA GLU A 104 25.49 16.96 9.25
C GLU A 104 26.40 18.09 9.75
N GLY A 105 27.53 18.28 9.09
CA GLY A 105 28.50 19.31 9.43
C GLY A 105 28.13 20.65 8.81
N GLY A 106 27.72 21.60 9.66
CA GLY A 106 27.70 23.06 9.46
C GLY A 106 26.57 23.54 8.55
N GLU A 107 25.70 24.48 8.92
CA GLU A 107 25.73 25.62 9.86
C GLU A 107 24.33 25.85 10.43
#